data_AF-A0A2U8TSE1-F1
#
_entry.id   AF-A0A2U8TSE1-F1
#
_cell.length_a   1.000
_cell.length_b   1.000
_cell.length_c   1.000
_cell.angle_alpha   90.00
_cell.angle_beta   90.00
_cell.angle_gamma   90.00
#
_symmetry.space_group_name_H-M   'P 1'
#
loop_
_entity.id
_entity.type
_entity.pdbx_description
1 polymer ?
#
loop_
_entity_poly.entity_id
_entity_poly.type
_entity_poly.pdbx_seq_one_letter_code
_entity_poly.pdbx_strand_id
1 'polypeptide(L)'
;MPTFSIDVRLLQTHVGRVLEAEHTTEKKESIERSIFQGIGLLYHMVDEIARRQPNYARVGVDFFNTRFYGLGGRLDIGDVLLSADSWKVRMYSAWIVIDKKSRAEALKLDYSKFQNYWPTLDFCAKDWSAEVEAWMNDPN
;
A
#
# COMPACT_ATOMS: atom_id res chain seq x y z
N MET A 1 -22.45 0.48 2.21
CA MET A 1 -21.44 0.28 3.27
C MET A 1 -20.06 0.44 2.64
N PRO A 2 -19.03 0.94 3.34
CA PRO A 2 -17.71 0.95 2.74
C PRO A 2 -17.30 -0.51 2.49
N THR A 3 -16.91 -0.82 1.25
CA THR A 3 -16.53 -2.17 0.78
C THR A 3 -15.23 -2.66 1.44
N PHE A 4 -14.55 -1.78 2.20
CA PHE A 4 -13.27 -1.98 2.85
C PHE A 4 -13.18 -1.13 4.12
N SER A 5 -12.59 -1.66 5.20
CA SER A 5 -12.28 -0.89 6.41
C SER A 5 -10.99 -1.37 7.07
N ILE A 6 -10.36 -0.48 7.85
CA ILE A 6 -9.20 -0.80 8.68
C ILE A 6 -9.55 -0.54 10.14
N ASP A 7 -9.16 -1.48 10.99
CA ASP A 7 -9.20 -1.34 12.42
C ASP A 7 -7.78 -1.39 13.00
N VAL A 8 -7.49 -0.46 13.91
CA VAL A 8 -6.19 -0.38 14.58
C VAL A 8 -6.43 -0.43 16.08
N ARG A 9 -5.81 -1.40 16.74
CA ARG A 9 -5.92 -1.67 18.17
C ARG A 9 -4.56 -1.64 18.84
N LEU A 10 -4.54 -1.17 20.09
CA LEU A 10 -3.38 -1.29 20.97
C LEU A 10 -3.74 -2.30 22.07
N LEU A 11 -3.19 -3.49 21.98
CA LEU A 11 -3.45 -4.58 22.92
C LEU A 11 -2.39 -4.61 24.01
N GLN A 12 -2.81 -4.76 25.26
CA GLN A 12 -1.91 -5.06 26.36
C GLN A 12 -1.73 -6.57 26.45
N THR A 13 -0.49 -7.04 26.27
CA THR A 13 -0.11 -8.45 26.39
C THR A 13 0.84 -8.65 27.58
N HIS A 14 1.15 -9.91 27.88
CA HIS A 14 2.12 -10.29 28.92
C HIS A 14 3.57 -9.87 28.58
N VAL A 15 3.88 -9.58 27.31
CA VAL A 15 5.20 -9.10 26.85
C VAL A 15 5.24 -7.59 26.58
N GLY A 16 4.13 -6.87 26.83
CA GLY A 16 4.03 -5.43 26.59
C GLY A 16 2.86 -5.06 25.69
N ARG A 17 2.88 -3.83 25.17
CA ARG A 17 1.84 -3.34 24.25
C ARG A 17 2.14 -3.75 22.82
N VAL A 18 1.13 -4.28 22.13
CA VAL A 18 1.20 -4.69 20.73
C VAL A 18 0.23 -3.83 19.93
N LEU A 19 0.73 -3.25 18.84
CA LEU A 19 -0.10 -2.54 17.88
C LEU A 19 -0.56 -3.55 16.82
N GLU A 20 -1.87 -3.71 16.68
CA GLU A 20 -2.48 -4.53 15.64
C GLU A 20 -3.22 -3.64 14.65
N ALA A 21 -3.06 -3.94 13.36
CA ALA A 21 -3.81 -3.33 12.27
C ALA A 21 -4.39 -4.47 11.42
N GLU A 22 -5.72 -4.49 11.32
CA GLU A 22 -6.47 -5.49 10.56
C GLU A 22 -7.34 -4.77 9.53
N HIS A 23 -7.58 -5.41 8.39
CA HIS A 23 -8.51 -4.92 7.39
C HIS A 23 -9.61 -5.92 7.11
N THR A 24 -10.74 -5.42 6.63
CA THR A 24 -11.85 -6.23 6.16
C THR A 24 -12.31 -5.70 4.80
N THR A 25 -12.76 -6.61 3.93
CA THR A 25 -13.31 -6.27 2.61
C THR A 25 -14.41 -7.27 2.24
N GLU A 26 -15.44 -6.80 1.53
CA GLU A 26 -16.49 -7.66 0.98
C GLU A 26 -16.06 -8.31 -0.35
N LYS A 27 -15.11 -7.68 -1.06
CA LYS A 27 -14.54 -8.20 -2.31
C LYS A 27 -13.42 -9.20 -2.03
N LYS A 28 -13.07 -9.99 -3.06
CA LYS A 28 -11.93 -10.91 -2.99
C LYS A 28 -10.63 -10.14 -2.75
N GLU A 29 -9.75 -10.73 -1.97
CA GLU A 29 -8.42 -10.18 -1.69
C GLU A 29 -7.57 -10.11 -2.96
N SER A 30 -7.10 -8.90 -3.28
CA SER A 30 -6.18 -8.67 -4.40
C SER A 30 -4.71 -8.76 -3.98
N ILE A 31 -4.41 -8.66 -2.69
CA ILE A 31 -3.04 -8.67 -2.15
C ILE A 31 -2.31 -9.98 -2.42
N GLU A 32 -3.04 -11.11 -2.48
CA GLU A 32 -2.47 -12.43 -2.79
C GLU A 32 -2.07 -12.57 -4.26
N ARG A 33 -2.49 -11.64 -5.11
CA ARG A 33 -2.31 -11.69 -6.57
C ARG A 33 -1.54 -10.50 -7.14
N SER A 34 -1.29 -9.48 -6.32
CA SER A 34 -0.64 -8.25 -6.75
C SER A 34 0.05 -7.57 -5.57
N ILE A 35 1.39 -7.57 -5.59
CA ILE A 35 2.20 -6.78 -4.67
C ILE A 35 1.84 -5.29 -4.75
N PHE A 36 1.46 -4.78 -5.94
CA PHE A 36 1.02 -3.40 -6.10
C PHE A 36 -0.20 -3.09 -5.22
N GLN A 37 -1.18 -4.00 -5.20
CA GLN A 37 -2.34 -3.88 -4.32
C GLN A 37 -1.98 -4.05 -2.85
N GLY A 38 -1.01 -4.93 -2.55
CA GLY A 38 -0.42 -5.05 -1.21
C GLY A 38 0.18 -3.74 -0.70
N ILE A 39 0.92 -3.01 -1.53
CA ILE A 39 1.49 -1.70 -1.17
C ILE A 39 0.37 -0.68 -0.88
N GLY A 40 -0.69 -0.64 -1.71
CA GLY A 40 -1.85 0.23 -1.47
C GLY A 40 -2.51 -0.03 -0.12
N LEU A 41 -2.70 -1.30 0.26
CA LEU A 41 -3.21 -1.67 1.57
C LEU A 41 -2.29 -1.21 2.72
N LEU A 42 -0.97 -1.39 2.56
CA LEU A 42 -0.02 -0.98 3.58
C LEU A 42 -0.04 0.53 3.82
N TYR A 43 -0.21 1.36 2.78
CA TYR A 43 -0.41 2.80 2.97
C TYR A 43 -1.65 3.11 3.80
N HIS A 44 -2.78 2.47 3.50
CA HIS A 44 -4.00 2.66 4.29
C HIS A 44 -3.78 2.26 5.77
N MET A 45 -3.08 1.16 6.03
CA MET A 45 -2.78 0.72 7.40
C MET A 45 -1.89 1.70 8.15
N VAL A 46 -0.82 2.21 7.52
CA VAL A 46 0.07 3.20 8.15
C VAL A 46 -0.65 4.51 8.41
N ASP A 47 -1.44 5.00 7.46
CA ASP A 47 -2.22 6.22 7.63
C ASP A 47 -3.19 6.07 8.80
N GLU A 48 -3.86 4.92 8.93
CA GLU A 48 -4.79 4.67 10.02
C GLU A 48 -4.08 4.51 11.38
N ILE A 49 -2.90 3.88 11.40
CA ILE A 49 -2.04 3.82 12.59
C ILE A 49 -1.65 5.23 13.03
N ALA A 50 -1.14 6.06 12.11
CA ALA A 50 -0.73 7.42 12.41
C ALA A 50 -1.91 8.27 12.92
N ARG A 51 -3.11 8.05 12.35
CA ARG A 51 -4.34 8.76 12.73
C ARG A 51 -4.87 8.34 14.09
N ARG A 52 -4.93 7.03 14.39
CA ARG A 52 -5.51 6.52 15.64
C ARG A 52 -4.52 6.46 16.80
N GLN A 53 -3.24 6.23 16.51
CA GLN A 53 -2.18 5.97 17.48
C GLN A 53 -0.92 6.79 17.13
N PRO A 54 -0.99 8.14 17.11
CA PRO A 54 0.10 9.00 16.64
C PRO A 54 1.41 8.80 17.41
N ASN A 55 1.34 8.46 18.70
CA ASN A 55 2.52 8.16 19.53
C ASN A 55 3.28 6.90 19.08
N TYR A 56 2.69 6.10 18.18
CA TYR A 56 3.24 4.86 17.65
C TYR A 56 3.53 4.95 16.14
N ALA A 57 3.62 6.17 15.57
CA ALA A 57 3.88 6.36 14.13
C ALA A 57 5.15 5.63 13.65
N ARG A 58 6.22 5.64 14.46
CA ARG A 58 7.47 4.90 14.14
C ARG A 58 7.26 3.39 14.08
N VAL A 59 6.40 2.83 14.93
CA VAL A 59 6.00 1.42 14.87
C VAL A 59 5.21 1.14 13.57
N GLY A 60 4.43 2.11 13.08
CA GLY A 60 3.79 2.04 11.78
C GLY A 60 4.77 1.94 10.61
N VAL A 61 5.90 2.66 10.66
CA VAL A 61 6.99 2.54 9.68
C VAL A 61 7.61 1.14 9.70
N ASP A 62 7.97 0.64 10.89
CA ASP A 62 8.54 -0.71 11.04
C ASP A 62 7.56 -1.80 10.57
N PHE A 63 6.26 -1.62 10.85
CA PHE A 63 5.18 -2.47 10.37
C PHE A 63 5.12 -2.49 8.84
N PHE A 64 5.17 -1.32 8.19
CA PHE A 64 5.17 -1.20 6.73
C PHE A 64 6.35 -1.93 6.13
N ASN A 65 7.58 -1.64 6.60
CA ASN A 65 8.80 -2.21 6.06
C ASN A 65 8.83 -3.75 6.20
N THR A 66 8.41 -4.26 7.36
CA THR A 66 8.34 -5.71 7.61
C THR A 66 7.34 -6.40 6.67
N ARG A 67 6.14 -5.81 6.50
CA ARG A 67 5.11 -6.39 5.63
C ARG A 67 5.46 -6.26 4.16
N PHE A 68 6.02 -5.13 3.74
CA PHE A 68 6.48 -4.92 2.37
C PHE A 68 7.57 -5.93 1.99
N TYR A 69 8.53 -6.19 2.88
CA TYR A 69 9.52 -7.25 2.68
C TYR A 69 8.87 -8.64 2.55
N GLY A 70 7.88 -8.94 3.40
CA GLY A 70 7.11 -10.18 3.32
C GLY A 70 6.34 -10.36 1.99
N LEU A 71 5.98 -9.27 1.31
CA LEU A 71 5.37 -9.28 -0.03
C LEU A 71 6.40 -9.46 -1.17
N GLY A 72 7.69 -9.53 -0.86
CA GLY A 72 8.78 -9.59 -1.84
C GLY A 72 9.41 -8.24 -2.17
N GLY A 73 9.06 -7.19 -1.43
CA GLY A 73 9.68 -5.87 -1.51
C GLY A 73 11.09 -5.85 -0.93
N ARG A 74 11.85 -4.77 -1.20
CA ARG A 74 13.17 -4.55 -0.60
C ARG A 74 13.09 -3.62 0.60
N LEU A 75 13.85 -3.92 1.65
CA LEU A 75 13.80 -3.19 2.92
C LEU A 75 14.26 -1.72 2.81
N ASP A 76 15.12 -1.41 1.85
CA ASP A 76 15.67 -0.06 1.62
C ASP A 76 14.69 0.89 0.89
N ILE A 77 13.59 0.36 0.34
CA ILE A 77 12.64 1.12 -0.47
C ILE A 77 11.45 1.63 0.36
N GLY A 78 11.14 0.99 1.49
CA GLY A 78 9.89 1.30 2.20
C GLY A 78 9.85 2.70 2.81
N ASP A 79 10.97 3.22 3.32
CA ASP A 79 11.07 4.60 3.79
C ASP A 79 10.88 5.61 2.64
N VAL A 80 11.38 5.28 1.44
CA VAL A 80 11.17 6.09 0.22
C VAL A 80 9.69 6.11 -0.15
N LEU A 81 9.01 4.96 -0.12
CA LEU A 81 7.56 4.88 -0.36
C LEU A 81 6.78 5.74 0.65
N LEU A 82 7.12 5.66 1.93
CA LEU A 82 6.45 6.42 3.00
C LEU A 82 6.70 7.93 2.95
N SER A 83 7.74 8.39 2.25
CA SER A 83 8.02 9.83 2.08
C SER A 83 7.03 10.54 1.15
N ALA A 84 6.24 9.79 0.37
CA ALA A 84 5.26 10.35 -0.55
C ALA A 84 4.06 10.98 0.17
N ASP A 85 3.83 12.26 -0.13
CA ASP A 85 2.87 13.14 0.54
C ASP A 85 1.43 13.05 0.02
N SER A 86 1.24 12.46 -1.15
CA SER A 86 -0.05 12.35 -1.82
C SER A 86 -0.27 10.95 -2.37
N TRP A 87 -1.53 10.54 -2.46
CA TRP A 87 -1.89 9.23 -3.03
C TRP A 87 -1.43 9.05 -4.48
N LYS A 88 -1.40 10.13 -5.27
CA LYS A 88 -0.89 10.09 -6.65
C LYS A 88 0.60 9.75 -6.67
N VAL A 89 1.41 10.46 -5.87
CA VAL A 89 2.85 10.20 -5.76
C VAL A 89 3.11 8.82 -5.16
N ARG A 90 2.35 8.39 -4.14
CA ARG A 90 2.42 7.04 -3.57
C ARG A 90 2.20 5.95 -4.62
N MET A 91 1.20 6.14 -5.48
CA MET A 91 0.87 5.20 -6.56
C MET A 91 1.96 5.17 -7.65
N TYR A 92 2.54 6.32 -7.99
CA TYR A 92 3.70 6.41 -8.90
C TYR A 92 4.94 5.71 -8.34
N SER A 93 5.33 6.05 -7.12
CA SER A 93 6.48 5.44 -6.44
C SER A 93 6.29 3.93 -6.34
N ALA A 94 5.10 3.47 -5.93
CA ALA A 94 4.77 2.05 -5.89
C ALA A 94 4.84 1.38 -7.27
N TRP A 95 4.43 2.06 -8.33
CA TRP A 95 4.50 1.53 -9.70
C TRP A 95 5.95 1.37 -10.17
N ILE A 96 6.81 2.33 -9.86
CA ILE A 96 8.22 2.32 -10.26
C ILE A 96 8.99 1.20 -9.56
N VAL A 97 8.77 1.00 -8.26
CA VAL A 97 9.57 0.06 -7.46
C VAL A 97 9.26 -1.41 -7.73
N ILE A 98 8.07 -1.72 -8.26
CA ILE A 98 7.71 -3.09 -8.64
C ILE A 98 8.15 -3.42 -10.07
N ASP A 99 8.39 -4.70 -10.33
CA ASP A 99 8.84 -5.15 -11.64
C ASP A 99 7.70 -5.19 -12.68
N LYS A 100 8.08 -5.37 -13.96
CA LYS A 100 7.13 -5.43 -15.08
C LYS A 100 6.11 -6.56 -14.94
N LYS A 101 6.48 -7.69 -14.31
CA LYS A 101 5.59 -8.83 -14.11
C LYS A 101 4.50 -8.48 -13.11
N SER A 102 4.86 -7.89 -11.97
CA SER A 102 3.94 -7.41 -10.94
C SER A 102 2.99 -6.33 -11.46
N ARG A 103 3.47 -5.41 -12.31
CA ARG A 103 2.62 -4.44 -13.02
C ARG A 103 1.59 -5.15 -13.90
N ALA A 104 2.02 -6.15 -14.68
CA ALA A 104 1.12 -6.92 -15.53
C ALA A 104 0.10 -7.75 -14.72
N GLU A 105 0.49 -8.26 -13.55
CA GLU A 105 -0.43 -8.95 -12.63
C GLU A 105 -1.50 -8.00 -12.09
N ALA A 106 -1.11 -6.79 -11.66
CA ALA A 106 -2.05 -5.76 -11.21
C ALA A 106 -3.06 -5.37 -12.29
N LEU A 107 -2.64 -5.26 -13.56
CA LEU A 107 -3.50 -4.90 -14.69
C LEU A 107 -4.45 -6.03 -15.11
N LYS A 108 -4.15 -7.29 -14.79
CA LYS A 108 -4.99 -8.45 -15.14
C LYS A 108 -6.14 -8.67 -14.16
N LEU A 109 -6.13 -8.02 -13.00
CA LEU A 109 -7.15 -8.21 -11.98
C LEU A 109 -8.49 -7.57 -12.40
N ASP A 110 -9.56 -8.33 -12.21
CA ASP A 110 -10.93 -7.85 -12.38
C ASP A 110 -11.38 -7.13 -11.10
N TYR A 111 -11.21 -5.81 -11.05
CA TYR A 111 -11.56 -4.98 -9.89
C TYR A 111 -13.07 -4.84 -9.65
N SER A 112 -13.92 -5.41 -10.50
CA SER A 112 -15.33 -5.64 -10.15
C SER A 112 -15.47 -6.73 -9.08
N LYS A 113 -14.53 -7.69 -9.03
CA LYS A 113 -14.51 -8.83 -8.10
C LYS A 113 -13.46 -8.71 -7.00
N PHE A 114 -12.30 -8.16 -7.34
CA PHE A 114 -11.16 -7.99 -6.43
C PHE A 114 -11.14 -6.58 -5.83
N GLN A 115 -10.73 -6.46 -4.57
CA GLN A 115 -10.62 -5.17 -3.90
C GLN A 115 -9.52 -4.32 -4.54
N ASN A 116 -9.82 -3.04 -4.78
CA ASN A 116 -8.81 -2.04 -5.14
C ASN A 116 -8.41 -1.30 -3.86
N TYR A 117 -7.13 -1.31 -3.52
CA TYR A 117 -6.57 -0.59 -2.38
C TYR A 117 -5.93 0.74 -2.76
N TRP A 118 -6.11 1.17 -4.01
CA TRP A 118 -5.79 2.52 -4.45
C TRP A 118 -7.05 3.39 -4.48
N PRO A 119 -6.93 4.71 -4.31
CA PRO A 119 -8.10 5.60 -4.38
C PRO A 119 -8.80 5.60 -5.74
N THR A 120 -8.06 5.32 -6.82
CA THR A 120 -8.56 5.28 -8.20
C THR A 120 -8.05 4.05 -8.94
N LEU A 121 -8.58 3.83 -10.15
CA LEU A 121 -8.09 2.83 -11.11
C LEU A 121 -7.25 3.47 -12.22
N ASP A 122 -6.67 4.64 -11.98
CA ASP A 122 -5.90 5.38 -12.99
C ASP A 122 -4.72 4.57 -13.50
N PHE A 123 -4.16 3.69 -12.66
CA PHE A 123 -3.11 2.76 -13.04
C PHE A 123 -3.49 1.76 -14.14
N CYS A 124 -4.79 1.59 -14.41
CA CYS A 124 -5.30 0.79 -15.53
C CYS A 124 -5.40 1.58 -16.85
N ALA A 125 -5.18 2.90 -16.83
CA ALA A 125 -5.25 3.73 -18.03
C ALA A 125 -4.12 3.36 -19.01
N LYS A 126 -4.39 3.50 -20.31
CA LYS A 126 -3.46 3.10 -21.37
C LYS A 126 -2.14 3.88 -21.34
N ASP A 127 -2.20 5.14 -20.92
CA ASP A 127 -1.11 6.10 -20.84
C ASP A 127 -0.43 6.15 -19.47
N TRP A 128 -0.94 5.43 -18.47
CA TRP A 128 -0.41 5.44 -17.11
C TRP A 128 1.11 5.22 -17.04
N SER A 129 1.63 4.22 -17.75
CA SER A 129 3.07 3.94 -17.72
C SER A 129 3.90 5.06 -18.32
N ALA A 130 3.41 5.70 -19.39
CA ALA A 130 4.07 6.86 -19.98
C ALA A 130 4.00 8.09 -19.05
N GLU A 131 2.89 8.29 -18.34
CA GLU A 131 2.73 9.34 -17.33
C GLU A 131 3.73 9.17 -16.19
N VAL A 132 3.87 7.95 -15.66
CA VAL A 132 4.84 7.64 -14.58
C VAL A 132 6.28 7.80 -15.06
N GLU A 133 6.60 7.37 -16.28
CA GLU A 133 7.93 7.55 -16.87
C GLU A 133 8.26 9.04 -17.08
N ALA A 134 7.29 9.85 -17.53
CA ALA A 134 7.47 11.29 -17.65
C ALA A 134 7.71 11.93 -16.28
N TRP A 135 6.95 11.54 -15.25
CA TRP A 135 7.13 12.02 -13.89
C TRP A 135 8.51 11.67 -13.31
N MET A 136 9.01 10.46 -13.53
CA MET A 136 10.33 10.03 -13.03
C MET A 136 11.49 10.80 -13.67
N ASN A 137 11.30 11.28 -14.90
CA ASN A 137 12.32 12.04 -15.65
C ASN A 137 12.15 13.56 -15.52
N ASP A 138 11.13 14.03 -14.79
CA ASP A 138 10.92 15.45 -14.54
C ASP A 138 11.94 15.94 -13.51
N PRO A 139 12.81 16.91 -13.84
CA PRO A 139 13.91 17.36 -12.98
C PRO A 139 13.47 18.24 -11.79
N ASN A 140 12.21 18.14 -11.35
CA ASN A 140 11.69 18.89 -10.20
C ASN A 140 12.39 18.52 -8.89
#